data_AF-A0A1L5KYW0-F1
#
_entry.id   AF-A0A1L5KYW0-F1
#
_cell.length_a   1.000
_cell.length_b   1.000
_cell.length_c   1.000
_cell.angle_alpha   90.00
_cell.angle_beta   90.00
_cell.angle_gamma   90.00
#
_symmetry.space_group_name_H-M   'P 1'
#
loop_
_entity.id
_entity.type
_entity.pdbx_description
1 polymer ?
#
loop_
_entity_poly.entity_id
_entity_poly.type
_entity_poly.pdbx_seq_one_letter_code
_entity_poly.pdbx_strand_id
1 'polypeptide(L)'
;TGGYTYLKPGQGIYVYDKPEDQNPTQCIHIGGGYWRIANSKKANGDWDFRALADGNGIYANAIYTGKLSDAAGHNQWNLDTGELATRGMTATSITAEGTFACGSKDWYGIELNSIGQLAGYRKGKKVGYIDYSGGMYEVSNPSKVYYGLQLQGGCLRISTPILSVAKTTDTHVTTTHAYNGKHHYISKITSSSDGTITWFQSTTEYINGFCI
;
A
#
# COMPACT_ATOMS: atom_id res chain seq x y z
N THR A 1 -42.34 -3.69 26.88
CA THR A 1 -41.57 -4.81 27.45
C THR A 1 -40.83 -4.28 28.66
N GLY A 2 -41.00 -4.91 29.83
CA GLY A 2 -40.25 -4.59 31.05
C GLY A 2 -39.27 -5.72 31.37
N GLY A 3 -38.14 -5.42 31.99
CA GLY A 3 -37.20 -6.41 32.50
C GLY A 3 -37.53 -6.78 33.94
N TYR A 4 -37.46 -8.08 34.27
CA TYR A 4 -37.70 -8.58 35.64
C TYR A 4 -36.35 -8.94 36.27
N THR A 5 -35.93 -8.16 37.25
CA THR A 5 -34.60 -8.27 37.86
C THR A 5 -34.63 -9.03 39.18
N TYR A 6 -33.75 -10.01 39.32
CA TYR A 6 -33.62 -10.85 40.51
C TYR A 6 -32.16 -10.86 40.98
N LEU A 7 -31.94 -10.44 42.23
CA LEU A 7 -30.64 -10.59 42.89
C LEU A 7 -30.63 -11.93 43.63
N LYS A 8 -29.72 -12.82 43.22
CA LYS A 8 -29.55 -14.14 43.83
C LYS A 8 -28.22 -14.20 44.58
N PRO A 9 -28.23 -14.34 45.93
CA PRO A 9 -27.01 -14.47 46.71
C PRO A 9 -26.08 -15.55 46.14
N GLY A 10 -24.80 -15.22 45.98
CA GLY A 10 -23.79 -16.13 45.42
C GLY A 10 -23.86 -16.36 43.91
N GLN A 11 -24.89 -15.86 43.20
CA GLN A 11 -25.05 -16.05 41.76
C GLN A 11 -25.09 -14.75 40.96
N GLY A 12 -25.42 -13.61 41.58
CA GLY A 12 -25.45 -12.30 40.91
C GLY A 12 -26.86 -11.89 40.46
N ILE A 13 -26.94 -11.11 39.38
CA ILE A 13 -28.15 -10.45 38.88
C ILE A 13 -28.67 -11.15 37.63
N TYR A 14 -29.89 -11.66 37.70
CA TYR A 14 -30.61 -12.16 36.53
C TYR A 14 -31.65 -11.13 36.08
N VAL A 15 -31.72 -10.86 34.78
CA VAL A 15 -32.75 -10.04 34.16
C VAL A 15 -33.47 -10.90 33.12
N TYR A 16 -34.76 -11.14 33.34
CA TYR A 16 -35.61 -11.97 32.47
C TYR A 16 -36.59 -11.12 31.65
N ASP A 17 -37.09 -11.71 30.56
CA ASP A 17 -38.17 -11.15 29.73
C ASP A 17 -39.56 -11.28 30.35
N LYS A 18 -39.71 -12.12 31.39
CA LYS A 18 -40.94 -12.42 32.14
C LYS A 18 -40.62 -12.67 33.61
N PRO A 19 -41.61 -12.66 34.52
CA PRO A 19 -41.41 -13.13 35.89
C PRO A 19 -40.81 -14.54 35.93
N GLU A 20 -39.96 -14.81 36.93
CA GLU A 20 -39.22 -16.08 37.06
C GLU A 20 -40.15 -17.31 37.07
N ASP A 21 -41.33 -17.17 37.66
CA ASP A 21 -42.38 -18.21 37.78
C ASP A 21 -43.22 -18.38 36.50
N GLN A 22 -43.00 -17.57 35.47
CA GLN A 22 -43.79 -17.58 34.22
C GLN A 22 -43.00 -18.10 33.01
N ASN A 23 -42.05 -19.01 33.23
CA ASN A 23 -41.23 -19.65 32.19
C ASN A 23 -40.57 -18.61 31.23
N PRO A 24 -39.63 -17.80 31.74
CA PRO A 24 -38.90 -16.83 30.90
C PRO A 24 -38.12 -17.52 29.76
N THR A 25 -37.98 -16.81 28.64
CA THR A 25 -37.34 -17.29 27.41
C THR A 25 -36.02 -16.59 27.08
N GLN A 26 -35.74 -15.47 27.74
CA GLN A 26 -34.46 -14.75 27.62
C GLN A 26 -33.92 -14.39 28.99
N CYS A 27 -32.59 -14.37 29.09
CA CYS A 27 -31.90 -13.99 30.31
C CYS A 27 -30.63 -13.20 29.98
N ILE A 28 -30.47 -12.05 30.64
CA ILE A 28 -29.16 -11.42 30.85
C ILE A 28 -28.72 -11.75 32.28
N HIS A 29 -27.48 -12.17 32.44
CA HIS A 29 -26.95 -12.56 33.74
C HIS A 29 -25.57 -11.93 33.96
N ILE A 30 -25.44 -11.20 35.07
CA ILE A 30 -24.20 -10.58 35.54
C ILE A 30 -23.83 -11.21 36.88
N GLY A 31 -22.63 -11.78 36.97
CA GLY A 31 -22.12 -12.41 38.19
C GLY A 31 -20.61 -12.26 38.32
N GLY A 32 -20.02 -12.89 39.33
CA GLY A 32 -18.58 -12.85 39.55
C GLY A 32 -17.82 -13.44 38.36
N GLY A 33 -17.16 -12.57 37.58
CA GLY A 33 -16.31 -12.96 36.45
C GLY A 33 -17.03 -13.16 35.12
N TYR A 34 -18.33 -12.83 34.99
CA TYR A 34 -19.03 -12.95 33.71
C TYR A 34 -20.17 -11.93 33.55
N TRP A 35 -20.37 -11.51 32.31
CA TRP A 35 -21.62 -10.99 31.78
C TRP A 35 -22.02 -11.87 30.60
N ARG A 36 -23.20 -12.49 30.67
CA ARG A 36 -23.66 -13.49 29.70
C ARG A 36 -25.13 -13.31 29.35
N ILE A 37 -25.50 -13.82 28.20
CA ILE A 37 -26.86 -13.74 27.66
C ILE A 37 -27.33 -15.13 27.21
N ALA A 38 -28.62 -15.41 27.36
CA ALA A 38 -29.25 -16.63 26.87
C ALA A 38 -30.60 -16.28 26.22
N ASN A 39 -30.90 -16.95 25.11
CA ASN A 39 -32.19 -16.90 24.43
C ASN A 39 -32.84 -18.29 24.32
N SER A 40 -32.31 -19.25 25.08
CA SER A 40 -32.78 -20.64 25.14
C SER A 40 -32.33 -21.28 26.45
N LYS A 41 -32.98 -22.38 26.80
CA LYS A 41 -32.58 -23.28 27.88
C LYS A 41 -32.15 -24.62 27.28
N LYS A 42 -31.22 -25.29 27.95
CA LYS A 42 -30.83 -26.67 27.68
C LYS A 42 -31.97 -27.62 28.04
N ALA A 43 -31.88 -28.87 27.61
CA ALA A 43 -32.88 -29.90 27.90
C ALA A 43 -33.10 -30.14 29.41
N ASN A 44 -32.10 -29.86 30.25
CA ASN A 44 -32.18 -29.96 31.71
C ASN A 44 -32.81 -28.73 32.39
N GLY A 45 -33.24 -27.71 31.64
CA GLY A 45 -33.85 -26.49 32.16
C GLY A 45 -32.87 -25.36 32.49
N ASP A 46 -31.56 -25.61 32.46
CA ASP A 46 -30.56 -24.56 32.66
C ASP A 46 -30.50 -23.61 31.47
N TRP A 47 -30.21 -22.34 31.73
CA TRP A 47 -29.96 -21.37 30.66
C TRP A 47 -28.76 -21.78 29.80
N ASP A 48 -28.94 -21.71 28.48
CA ASP A 48 -27.87 -21.93 27.51
C ASP A 48 -27.13 -20.61 27.24
N PHE A 49 -26.28 -20.23 28.19
CA PHE A 49 -25.59 -18.95 28.17
C PHE A 49 -24.47 -18.88 27.14
N ARG A 50 -24.35 -17.71 26.49
CA ARG A 50 -23.18 -17.28 25.72
C ARG A 50 -22.52 -16.10 26.44
N ALA A 51 -21.19 -16.12 26.53
CA ALA A 51 -20.43 -15.03 27.13
C ALA A 51 -20.56 -13.76 26.27
N LEU A 52 -20.84 -12.63 26.92
CA LEU A 52 -20.79 -11.30 26.31
C LEU A 52 -19.47 -10.61 26.68
N ALA A 53 -19.09 -10.67 27.96
CA ALA A 53 -17.83 -10.12 28.47
C ALA A 53 -17.38 -10.82 29.76
N ASP A 54 -16.09 -10.74 30.07
CA ASP A 54 -15.48 -11.16 31.33
C ASP A 54 -14.34 -10.20 31.74
N GLY A 55 -13.51 -10.59 32.70
CA GLY A 55 -12.36 -9.79 33.15
C GLY A 55 -11.25 -9.60 32.10
N ASN A 56 -11.26 -10.35 30.99
CA ASN A 56 -10.30 -10.25 29.90
C ASN A 56 -10.78 -9.33 28.77
N GLY A 57 -12.09 -9.24 28.55
CA GLY A 57 -12.64 -8.36 27.51
C GLY A 57 -14.05 -8.70 27.04
N ILE A 58 -14.38 -8.21 25.84
CA ILE A 58 -15.67 -8.39 25.16
C ILE A 58 -15.51 -9.47 24.09
N TYR A 59 -16.45 -10.42 24.03
CA TYR A 59 -16.52 -11.45 23.01
C TYR A 59 -17.79 -11.23 22.19
N ALA A 60 -17.64 -10.87 20.91
CA ALA A 60 -18.77 -10.55 20.06
C ALA A 60 -18.55 -11.02 18.63
N ASN A 61 -19.62 -11.54 18.00
CA ASN A 61 -19.63 -11.85 16.56
C ASN A 61 -19.81 -10.58 15.71
N ALA A 62 -20.41 -9.52 16.29
CA ALA A 62 -20.60 -8.22 15.67
C ALA A 62 -20.57 -7.11 16.73
N ILE A 63 -19.98 -5.97 16.40
CA ILE A 63 -19.97 -4.76 17.23
C ILE A 63 -20.55 -3.62 16.37
N TYR A 64 -21.65 -3.03 16.83
CA TYR A 64 -22.25 -1.84 16.23
C TYR A 64 -21.94 -0.64 17.13
N THR A 65 -21.03 0.21 16.70
CA THR A 65 -20.57 1.41 17.43
C THR A 65 -20.17 2.48 16.41
N GLY A 66 -19.98 3.73 16.84
CA GLY A 66 -19.44 4.78 15.97
C GLY A 66 -17.93 4.68 15.81
N LYS A 67 -17.20 4.65 16.93
CA LYS A 67 -15.72 4.66 16.93
C LYS A 67 -15.14 3.62 17.88
N LEU A 68 -14.33 2.72 17.34
CA LEU A 68 -13.45 1.84 18.12
C LEU A 68 -12.07 2.51 18.22
N SER A 69 -11.61 2.85 19.42
CA SER A 69 -10.38 3.64 19.63
C SER A 69 -9.57 3.07 20.79
N ASP A 70 -8.24 3.18 20.70
CA ASP A 70 -7.40 3.10 21.88
C ASP A 70 -7.65 4.28 22.83
N ALA A 71 -7.18 4.16 24.08
CA ALA A 71 -7.39 5.17 25.11
C ALA A 71 -6.68 6.51 24.80
N ALA A 72 -5.63 6.49 23.97
CA ALA A 72 -4.85 7.67 23.61
C ALA A 72 -5.36 8.38 22.34
N GLY A 73 -6.31 7.78 21.62
CA GLY A 73 -6.83 8.26 20.34
C GLY A 73 -5.84 8.15 19.17
N HIS A 74 -4.79 7.33 19.28
CA HIS A 74 -3.78 7.19 18.22
C HIS A 74 -4.13 6.12 17.20
N ASN A 75 -4.87 5.09 17.62
CA ASN A 75 -5.34 4.01 16.77
C ASN A 75 -6.86 3.94 16.88
N GLN A 76 -7.54 4.09 15.75
CA GLN A 76 -8.99 4.19 15.70
C GLN A 76 -9.56 3.62 14.40
N TRP A 77 -10.73 3.01 14.51
CA TRP A 77 -11.61 2.69 13.39
C TRP A 77 -12.92 3.46 13.56
N ASN A 78 -13.16 4.40 12.66
CA ASN A 78 -14.45 5.07 12.53
C ASN A 78 -15.36 4.17 11.69
N LEU A 79 -16.35 3.55 12.31
CA LEU A 79 -17.31 2.66 11.67
C LEU A 79 -18.50 3.41 11.05
N ASP A 80 -18.64 4.72 11.33
CA ASP A 80 -19.59 5.59 10.63
C ASP A 80 -19.07 5.98 9.23
N THR A 81 -17.74 6.10 9.06
CA THR A 81 -17.10 6.52 7.78
C THR A 81 -16.22 5.46 7.11
N GLY A 82 -15.82 4.41 7.83
CA GLY A 82 -14.90 3.38 7.36
C GLY A 82 -13.41 3.71 7.52
N GLU A 83 -13.05 4.88 8.08
CA GLU A 83 -11.65 5.29 8.23
C GLU A 83 -10.93 4.47 9.30
N LEU A 84 -9.79 3.88 8.92
CA LEU A 84 -8.83 3.25 9.83
C LEU A 84 -7.59 4.14 9.95
N ALA A 85 -7.33 4.67 11.13
CA ALA A 85 -6.13 5.44 11.43
C ALA A 85 -5.29 4.71 12.49
N THR A 86 -3.99 4.59 12.24
CA THR A 86 -3.07 3.86 13.11
C THR A 86 -1.73 4.57 13.21
N ARG A 87 -1.07 4.49 14.37
CA ARG A 87 0.31 4.94 14.56
C ARG A 87 1.23 3.76 14.83
N GLY A 88 2.18 3.54 13.92
CA GLY A 88 3.16 2.45 14.04
C GLY A 88 2.67 1.10 13.48
N MET A 89 1.82 1.12 12.46
CA MET A 89 1.36 -0.10 11.80
C MET A 89 2.52 -0.83 11.10
N THR A 90 2.63 -2.13 11.36
CA THR A 90 3.39 -3.08 10.54
C THR A 90 2.39 -4.03 9.89
N ALA A 91 2.36 -4.06 8.56
CA ALA A 91 1.43 -4.90 7.80
C ALA A 91 2.16 -5.61 6.66
N THR A 92 1.76 -6.85 6.38
CA THR A 92 2.31 -7.69 5.30
C THR A 92 1.19 -8.14 4.37
N SER A 93 1.52 -8.43 3.10
CA SER A 93 0.56 -8.89 2.09
C SER A 93 -0.61 -7.93 1.82
N ILE A 94 -0.34 -6.62 1.84
CA ILE A 94 -1.34 -5.57 1.59
C ILE A 94 -1.74 -5.55 0.11
N THR A 95 -3.04 -5.54 -0.16
CA THR A 95 -3.64 -5.13 -1.44
C THR A 95 -4.43 -3.84 -1.21
N ALA A 96 -4.08 -2.76 -1.92
CA ALA A 96 -4.71 -1.46 -1.77
C ALA A 96 -5.02 -0.86 -3.15
N GLU A 97 -6.12 -0.10 -3.24
CA GLU A 97 -6.54 0.64 -4.43
C GLU A 97 -6.69 2.13 -4.12
N GLY A 98 -6.68 2.96 -5.16
CA GLY A 98 -6.71 4.42 -5.03
C GLY A 98 -5.31 5.03 -4.85
N THR A 99 -5.24 6.12 -4.09
CA THR A 99 -3.99 6.88 -3.89
C THR A 99 -3.15 6.25 -2.80
N PHE A 100 -1.90 5.91 -3.11
CA PHE A 100 -0.91 5.49 -2.11
C PHE A 100 0.09 6.62 -1.87
N ALA A 101 0.03 7.26 -0.70
CA ALA A 101 0.94 8.35 -0.32
C ALA A 101 1.82 7.94 0.86
N CYS A 102 3.11 8.29 0.79
CA CYS A 102 4.10 8.05 1.84
C CYS A 102 4.95 9.30 2.09
N GLY A 103 5.36 9.51 3.34
CA GLY A 103 6.07 10.71 3.77
C GLY A 103 5.15 11.93 3.84
N SER A 104 5.68 13.10 3.48
CA SER A 104 4.95 14.38 3.52
C SER A 104 5.10 15.11 2.19
N LYS A 105 3.98 15.43 1.54
CA LYS A 105 3.98 16.27 0.33
C LYS A 105 4.54 17.67 0.61
N ASP A 106 4.40 18.16 1.85
CA ASP A 106 4.93 19.45 2.28
C ASP A 106 6.45 19.44 2.49
N TRP A 107 7.07 18.26 2.65
CA TRP A 107 8.51 18.13 2.86
C TRP A 107 9.16 17.13 1.90
N TYR A 108 9.17 15.85 2.22
CA TYR A 108 9.63 14.79 1.32
C TYR A 108 8.57 13.70 1.28
N GLY A 109 8.01 13.47 0.11
CA GLY A 109 6.90 12.54 -0.05
C GLY A 109 6.86 11.91 -1.43
N ILE A 110 6.21 10.75 -1.47
CA ILE A 110 5.94 9.99 -2.69
C ILE A 110 4.43 9.74 -2.74
N GLU A 111 3.86 9.84 -3.94
CA GLU A 111 2.46 9.53 -4.19
C GLU A 111 2.33 8.69 -5.46
N LEU A 112 1.76 7.50 -5.36
CA LEU A 112 1.12 6.85 -6.49
C LEU A 112 -0.24 7.52 -6.69
N ASN A 113 -0.36 8.35 -7.71
CA ASN A 113 -1.55 9.15 -7.97
C ASN A 113 -2.53 8.43 -8.93
N SER A 114 -3.72 9.01 -9.10
CA SER A 114 -4.80 8.44 -9.94
C SER A 114 -4.52 8.44 -11.45
N ILE A 115 -3.35 8.93 -11.90
CA ILE A 115 -2.97 8.98 -13.32
C ILE A 115 -1.78 8.07 -13.64
N GLY A 116 -1.45 7.12 -12.75
CA GLY A 116 -0.40 6.14 -13.01
C GLY A 116 1.03 6.68 -12.82
N GLN A 117 1.19 7.75 -12.05
CA GLN A 117 2.51 8.30 -11.72
C GLN A 117 2.89 7.99 -10.28
N LEU A 118 4.14 7.59 -10.09
CA LEU A 118 4.83 7.66 -8.80
C LEU A 118 5.52 9.03 -8.72
N ALA A 119 4.81 10.01 -8.17
CA ALA A 119 5.23 11.41 -8.10
C ALA A 119 6.06 11.67 -6.83
N GLY A 120 7.19 12.36 -6.99
CA GLY A 120 8.04 12.80 -5.89
C GLY A 120 7.81 14.27 -5.55
N TYR A 121 7.74 14.58 -4.25
CA TYR A 121 7.55 15.93 -3.73
C TYR A 121 8.75 16.36 -2.88
N ARG A 122 9.10 17.65 -3.00
CA ARG A 122 10.08 18.33 -2.17
C ARG A 122 9.55 19.70 -1.77
N LYS A 123 9.47 19.97 -0.46
CA LYS A 123 9.06 21.26 0.11
C LYS A 123 7.74 21.78 -0.48
N GLY A 124 6.72 20.92 -0.53
CA GLY A 124 5.40 21.26 -1.06
C GLY A 124 5.28 21.25 -2.59
N LYS A 125 6.36 20.97 -3.33
CA LYS A 125 6.35 21.02 -4.81
C LYS A 125 6.67 19.65 -5.41
N LYS A 126 5.92 19.27 -6.44
CA LYS A 126 6.27 18.11 -7.28
C LYS A 126 7.59 18.40 -8.01
N VAL A 127 8.57 17.52 -7.86
CA VAL A 127 9.91 17.67 -8.49
C VAL A 127 10.14 16.75 -9.68
N GLY A 128 9.30 15.74 -9.82
CA GLY A 128 9.38 14.75 -10.88
C GLY A 128 8.46 13.56 -10.63
N TYR A 129 8.48 12.61 -11.56
CA TYR A 129 7.70 11.38 -11.46
C TYR A 129 8.30 10.26 -12.29
N ILE A 130 7.92 9.04 -11.94
CA ILE A 130 7.98 7.85 -12.78
C ILE A 130 6.56 7.63 -13.30
N ASP A 131 6.37 7.60 -14.62
CA ASP A 131 5.07 7.47 -15.28
C ASP A 131 4.98 6.17 -16.06
N TYR A 132 3.95 5.40 -15.77
CA TYR A 132 3.66 4.13 -16.43
C TYR A 132 2.63 4.26 -17.56
N SER A 133 2.08 5.47 -17.78
CA SER A 133 1.15 5.79 -18.86
C SER A 133 1.84 6.34 -20.12
N GLY A 134 3.17 6.51 -20.09
CA GLY A 134 3.95 7.02 -21.20
C GLY A 134 3.84 6.14 -22.45
N GLY A 135 3.67 6.77 -23.61
CA GLY A 135 3.61 6.08 -24.89
C GLY A 135 4.29 6.86 -26.03
N MET A 136 4.80 6.14 -27.03
CA MET A 136 5.33 6.71 -28.27
C MET A 136 4.89 5.88 -29.48
N TYR A 137 4.88 6.48 -30.67
CA TYR A 137 4.68 5.78 -31.94
C TYR A 137 5.90 5.94 -32.85
N GLU A 138 6.13 4.97 -33.73
CA GLU A 138 7.14 5.12 -34.77
C GLU A 138 6.69 6.13 -35.83
N VAL A 139 7.51 7.15 -36.12
CA VAL A 139 7.18 8.15 -37.16
C VAL A 139 6.99 7.50 -38.53
N SER A 140 7.78 6.48 -38.85
CA SER A 140 7.69 5.73 -40.11
C SER A 140 6.51 4.76 -40.16
N ASN A 141 5.90 4.43 -39.01
CA ASN A 141 4.74 3.56 -38.92
C ASN A 141 3.89 3.93 -37.68
N PRO A 142 3.02 4.96 -37.78
CA PRO A 142 2.28 5.48 -36.64
C PRO A 142 1.31 4.49 -35.99
N SER A 143 0.95 3.40 -36.69
CA SER A 143 0.15 2.31 -36.13
C SER A 143 0.91 1.49 -35.08
N LYS A 144 2.24 1.62 -34.99
CA LYS A 144 3.07 0.90 -34.03
C LYS A 144 3.36 1.78 -32.82
N VAL A 145 2.61 1.52 -31.74
CA VAL A 145 2.68 2.22 -30.46
C VAL A 145 3.43 1.38 -29.44
N TYR A 146 4.30 2.02 -28.66
CA TYR A 146 5.01 1.45 -27.53
C TYR A 146 4.55 2.13 -26.26
N TYR A 147 4.34 1.34 -25.21
CA TYR A 147 4.10 1.83 -23.85
C TYR A 147 5.30 1.47 -22.99
N GLY A 148 5.67 2.36 -22.08
CA GLY A 148 6.86 2.15 -21.27
C GLY A 148 6.99 3.11 -20.12
N LEU A 149 8.21 3.14 -19.56
CA LEU A 149 8.56 3.96 -18.43
C LEU A 149 8.98 5.36 -18.90
N GLN A 150 8.30 6.40 -18.44
CA GLN A 150 8.78 7.78 -18.55
C GLN A 150 9.32 8.26 -17.20
N LEU A 151 10.50 8.89 -17.24
CA LEU A 151 11.12 9.55 -16.09
C LEU A 151 11.15 11.05 -16.38
N GLN A 152 10.50 11.87 -15.56
CA GLN A 152 10.46 13.32 -15.74
C GLN A 152 10.86 14.04 -14.46
N GLY A 153 11.65 15.11 -14.61
CA GLY A 153 12.06 15.99 -13.52
C GLY A 153 13.05 17.05 -14.00
N GLY A 154 13.61 17.82 -13.07
CA GLY A 154 14.65 18.81 -13.40
C GLY A 154 15.98 18.20 -13.87
N CYS A 155 16.27 16.96 -13.46
CA CYS A 155 17.38 16.18 -13.98
C CYS A 155 17.12 14.68 -13.80
N LEU A 156 17.73 13.86 -14.66
CA LEU A 156 17.91 12.43 -14.45
C LEU A 156 19.39 12.20 -14.12
N ARG A 157 19.70 11.82 -12.88
CA ARG A 157 21.06 11.49 -12.46
C ARG A 157 21.17 9.99 -12.24
N ILE A 158 22.07 9.35 -12.99
CA ILE A 158 22.40 7.94 -12.85
C ILE A 158 23.83 7.87 -12.32
N SER A 159 24.01 7.40 -11.08
CA SER A 159 25.32 7.30 -10.42
C SER A 159 25.59 5.85 -10.05
N THR A 160 26.25 5.14 -10.96
CA THR A 160 26.62 3.72 -10.86
C THR A 160 28.01 3.51 -11.48
N PRO A 161 28.83 2.56 -10.98
CA PRO A 161 30.07 2.18 -11.65
C PRO A 161 29.86 1.61 -13.05
N ILE A 162 28.74 0.90 -13.28
CA ILE A 162 28.42 0.21 -14.54
C ILE A 162 26.90 0.29 -14.79
N LEU A 163 26.49 0.57 -16.03
CA LEU A 163 25.09 0.48 -16.48
C LEU A 163 24.88 -0.75 -17.36
N SER A 164 23.91 -1.60 -17.06
CA SER A 164 23.62 -2.81 -17.84
C SER A 164 22.44 -2.62 -18.80
N VAL A 165 22.54 -3.18 -20.02
CA VAL A 165 21.51 -3.10 -21.07
C VAL A 165 21.36 -4.42 -21.84
N ALA A 166 20.15 -4.71 -22.33
CA ALA A 166 19.88 -5.81 -23.24
C ALA A 166 18.70 -5.46 -24.17
N LYS A 167 18.76 -5.93 -25.41
CA LYS A 167 17.66 -5.78 -26.38
C LYS A 167 16.73 -6.99 -26.31
N THR A 168 15.87 -7.02 -25.31
CA THR A 168 14.99 -8.17 -24.98
C THR A 168 13.84 -7.72 -24.08
N THR A 169 12.77 -8.53 -24.02
CA THR A 169 11.69 -8.39 -23.03
C THR A 169 11.85 -9.33 -21.84
N ASP A 170 12.79 -10.28 -21.89
CA ASP A 170 13.06 -11.23 -20.81
C ASP A 170 14.01 -10.62 -19.77
N THR A 171 13.56 -10.55 -18.52
CA THR A 171 14.32 -9.95 -17.40
C THR A 171 15.37 -10.87 -16.79
N HIS A 172 15.52 -12.12 -17.27
CA HIS A 172 16.44 -13.12 -16.71
C HIS A 172 17.63 -13.44 -17.62
N VAL A 173 17.74 -12.81 -18.78
CA VAL A 173 18.87 -13.07 -19.70
C VAL A 173 20.17 -12.41 -19.22
N THR A 174 21.29 -12.96 -19.67
CA THR A 174 22.58 -12.29 -19.57
C THR A 174 22.55 -10.95 -20.32
N THR A 175 22.92 -9.89 -19.62
CA THR A 175 22.97 -8.52 -20.15
C THR A 175 24.41 -8.10 -20.50
N THR A 176 24.58 -7.08 -21.34
CA THR A 176 25.89 -6.45 -21.61
C THR A 176 25.94 -5.09 -20.92
N HIS A 177 27.09 -4.71 -20.38
CA HIS A 177 27.22 -3.38 -19.81
C HIS A 177 27.64 -2.33 -20.84
N ALA A 178 27.16 -1.12 -20.61
CA ALA A 178 27.46 0.05 -21.38
C ALA A 178 28.95 0.42 -21.28
N TYR A 179 29.46 1.01 -22.36
CA TYR A 179 30.87 1.37 -22.49
C TYR A 179 31.23 2.62 -21.66
N ASN A 180 32.42 2.59 -21.06
CA ASN A 180 33.04 3.71 -20.34
C ASN A 180 34.41 4.00 -20.95
N GLY A 181 34.65 5.24 -21.38
CA GLY A 181 35.95 5.68 -21.86
C GLY A 181 35.91 6.41 -23.21
N LYS A 182 37.08 6.52 -23.84
CA LYS A 182 37.29 7.25 -25.09
C LYS A 182 37.20 6.30 -26.29
N HIS A 183 36.31 6.63 -27.22
CA HIS A 183 36.18 5.94 -28.49
C HIS A 183 36.78 6.79 -29.61
N HIS A 184 37.77 6.24 -30.30
CA HIS A 184 38.46 6.88 -31.42
C HIS A 184 37.81 6.44 -32.74
N TYR A 185 37.51 7.39 -33.63
CA TYR A 185 36.90 7.12 -34.92
C TYR A 185 37.48 8.02 -36.02
N ILE A 186 37.31 7.62 -37.28
CA ILE A 186 37.67 8.44 -38.44
C ILE A 186 36.54 9.43 -38.70
N SER A 187 36.79 10.72 -38.53
CA SER A 187 35.79 11.77 -38.74
C SER A 187 35.72 12.26 -40.18
N LYS A 188 36.79 12.07 -40.95
CA LYS A 188 36.85 12.48 -42.36
C LYS A 188 37.84 11.62 -43.13
N ILE A 189 37.51 11.32 -44.37
CA ILE A 189 38.41 10.70 -45.36
C ILE A 189 38.44 11.62 -46.58
N THR A 190 39.63 11.92 -47.08
CA THR A 190 39.83 12.67 -48.32
C THR A 190 40.81 11.94 -49.24
N SER A 191 40.50 11.90 -50.53
CA SER A 191 41.45 11.52 -51.55
C SER A 191 42.22 12.73 -52.06
N SER A 192 43.49 12.54 -52.35
CA SER A 192 44.38 13.53 -52.94
C SER A 192 44.62 13.23 -54.42
N SER A 193 45.02 14.23 -55.21
CA SER A 193 45.29 14.09 -56.65
C SER A 193 46.50 13.20 -56.97
N ASP A 194 47.34 12.88 -55.98
CA ASP A 194 48.49 11.99 -56.08
C ASP A 194 48.14 10.51 -55.81
N GLY A 195 46.85 10.19 -55.64
CA GLY A 195 46.38 8.84 -55.36
C GLY A 195 46.46 8.43 -53.88
N THR A 196 46.85 9.34 -52.97
CA THR A 196 46.86 9.05 -51.53
C THR A 196 45.47 9.24 -50.90
N ILE A 197 45.24 8.50 -49.81
CA ILE A 197 44.07 8.66 -48.94
C ILE A 197 44.55 9.22 -47.61
N THR A 198 43.96 10.33 -47.19
CA THR A 198 44.17 10.89 -45.85
C THR A 198 42.92 10.68 -45.01
N TRP A 199 43.08 10.20 -43.77
CA TRP A 199 42.01 10.12 -42.79
C TRP A 199 42.31 10.99 -41.57
N PHE A 200 41.25 11.55 -40.99
CA PHE A 200 41.32 12.39 -39.80
C PHE A 200 40.69 11.61 -38.65
N GLN A 201 41.41 11.51 -37.52
CA GLN A 201 40.89 10.85 -36.33
C GLN A 201 40.24 11.88 -35.40
N SER A 202 39.19 11.45 -34.72
CA SER A 202 38.51 12.22 -33.68
C SER A 202 38.13 11.29 -32.54
N THR A 203 37.82 11.88 -31.38
CA THR A 203 37.52 11.12 -30.16
C THR A 203 36.21 11.61 -29.58
N THR A 204 35.41 10.67 -29.10
CA THR A 204 34.23 10.93 -28.28
C THR A 204 34.38 10.19 -26.95
N GLU A 205 33.83 10.74 -25.88
CA GLU A 205 33.90 10.16 -24.54
C GLU A 205 32.51 9.65 -24.13
N TYR A 206 32.50 8.47 -23.50
CA TYR A 206 31.29 7.83 -23.02
C TYR A 206 31.35 7.62 -21.51
N ILE A 207 30.24 7.95 -20.85
CA ILE A 207 29.98 7.60 -19.46
C ILE A 207 28.69 6.78 -19.42
N ASN A 208 28.82 5.52 -19.02
CA ASN A 208 27.76 4.53 -18.93
C ASN A 208 26.96 4.42 -20.25
N GLY A 209 27.67 4.40 -21.37
CA GLY A 209 27.10 4.32 -22.73
C GLY A 209 26.49 5.59 -23.27
N PHE A 210 26.41 6.67 -22.47
CA PHE A 210 26.03 7.98 -22.96
C PHE A 210 27.26 8.73 -23.44
N CYS A 211 27.23 9.16 -24.71
CA CYS A 211 28.20 10.11 -25.25
C CYS A 211 28.05 11.43 -24.49
N ILE A 212 29.17 11.98 -24.02
CA ILE A 212 29.26 13.29 -23.37
C ILE A 212 30.02 14.31 -24.23
#